data_AF-A0A850G6N2-F1
#
_entry.id   AF-A0A850G6N2-F1
#
_cell.length_a   1.000
_cell.length_b   1.000
_cell.length_c   1.000
_cell.angle_alpha   90.00
_cell.angle_beta   90.00
_cell.angle_gamma   90.00
#
_symmetry.space_group_name_H-M   'P 1'
#
loop_
_entity.id
_entity.type
_entity.pdbx_description
1 polymer ?
#
loop_
_entity_poly.entity_id
_entity_poly.type
_entity_poly.pdbx_seq_one_letter_code
_entity_poly.pdbx_strand_id
1 'polypeptide(L)'
;MKRFIAPLIALMTLILVPGIVFAAAPETGAAPLGAGGGIRALGLGLAMGLAVLGGGLGQGRAASTALEGICRNPSAAKEVFTPMLLGLAFVESLVIFAFVSLFII
;
A
#
# COMPACT_ATOMS: atom_id res chain seq x y z
N MET A 1 -4.80 -28.85 -0.80
CA MET A 1 -5.88 -27.84 -0.91
C MET A 1 -5.72 -26.72 0.13
N LYS A 2 -5.46 -27.02 1.41
CA LYS A 2 -5.26 -26.00 2.47
C LYS A 2 -4.17 -24.95 2.17
N ARG A 3 -3.08 -25.32 1.49
CA ARG A 3 -2.00 -24.41 1.04
C ARG A 3 -2.40 -23.36 0.01
N PHE A 4 -3.53 -23.55 -0.69
CA PHE A 4 -4.08 -22.59 -1.65
C PHE A 4 -5.35 -21.90 -1.13
N ILE A 5 -6.07 -22.55 -0.21
CA ILE A 5 -7.27 -21.99 0.42
C ILE A 5 -6.90 -20.86 1.39
N ALA A 6 -5.83 -21.01 2.18
CA ALA A 6 -5.38 -19.97 3.11
C ALA A 6 -5.03 -18.62 2.43
N PRO A 7 -4.22 -18.58 1.35
CA PRO A 7 -3.94 -17.32 0.65
C PRO A 7 -5.16 -16.78 -0.11
N LEU A 8 -6.05 -17.65 -0.60
CA LEU A 8 -7.29 -17.23 -1.26
C LEU A 8 -8.26 -16.58 -0.28
N ILE A 9 -8.41 -17.14 0.93
CA ILE A 9 -9.21 -16.54 2.00
C ILE A 9 -8.59 -15.22 2.44
N ALA A 10 -7.27 -15.14 2.60
CA ALA A 10 -6.59 -13.88 2.94
C ALA A 10 -6.77 -12.80 1.86
N LEU A 11 -6.75 -13.18 0.58
CA LEU A 11 -7.01 -12.26 -0.53
C LEU A 11 -8.49 -11.82 -0.56
N MET A 12 -9.41 -12.75 -0.33
CA MET A 12 -10.84 -12.46 -0.26
C MET A 12 -11.20 -11.58 0.94
N THR A 13 -10.58 -11.79 2.11
CA THR A 13 -10.77 -10.91 3.27
C THR A 13 -10.14 -9.55 3.04
N LEU A 14 -8.95 -9.47 2.43
CA LEU A 14 -8.32 -8.20 2.06
C LEU A 14 -9.17 -7.37 1.08
N ILE A 15 -9.89 -8.03 0.16
CA ILE A 15 -10.75 -7.35 -0.82
C ILE A 15 -12.11 -6.98 -0.23
N LEU A 16 -12.69 -7.84 0.62
CA LEU A 16 -14.07 -7.68 1.11
C LEU A 16 -14.18 -6.79 2.36
N VAL A 17 -13.18 -6.80 3.25
CA VAL A 17 -13.20 -6.05 4.52
C VAL A 17 -13.21 -4.53 4.30
N PRO A 18 -12.45 -3.93 3.35
CA PRO A 18 -12.55 -2.50 3.07
C PRO A 18 -13.95 -2.07 2.61
N GLY A 19 -14.64 -2.93 1.85
CA GLY A 19 -15.99 -2.66 1.34
C GLY A 19 -17.07 -2.59 2.43
N ILE A 20 -16.91 -3.37 3.50
CA ILE A 20 -17.84 -3.35 4.66
C ILE A 20 -17.56 -2.16 5.57
N VAL A 21 -16.29 -1.78 5.75
CA VAL A 21 -15.90 -0.63 6.57
C VAL A 21 -16.34 0.69 5.93
N PHE A 22 -16.26 0.82 4.60
CA PHE A 22 -16.75 2.01 3.89
C PHE A 22 -18.27 2.13 3.82
N ALA A 23 -19.01 1.04 4.04
CA ALA A 23 -20.47 1.07 4.07
C ALA A 23 -21.05 1.57 5.42
N ALA A 24 -20.23 1.66 6.47
CA ALA A 24 -20.67 1.96 7.84
C ALA A 24 -20.12 3.27 8.43
N ALA A 25 -19.31 4.03 7.67
CA ALA A 25 -18.87 5.34 8.14
C ALA A 25 -20.00 6.38 7.96
N PRO A 26 -20.35 7.16 9.00
CA PRO A 26 -21.23 8.31 8.82
C PRO A 26 -20.54 9.28 7.87
N GLU A 27 -21.30 9.84 6.94
CA GLU A 27 -20.87 10.86 5.98
C GLU A 27 -20.07 12.00 6.65
N THR A 28 -18.76 11.85 6.73
CA THR A 28 -17.84 12.93 7.06
C THR A 28 -17.79 13.87 5.87
N GLY A 29 -18.68 14.87 5.85
CA GLY A 29 -18.51 16.14 5.12
C GLY A 29 -18.37 16.11 3.60
N ALA A 30 -18.47 14.95 2.94
CA ALA A 30 -18.45 14.88 1.49
C ALA A 30 -19.81 15.33 0.94
N ALA A 31 -19.78 16.32 0.04
CA ALA A 31 -20.96 16.82 -0.67
C ALA A 31 -21.81 15.66 -1.21
N PRO A 32 -23.15 15.82 -1.28
CA PRO A 32 -24.06 14.74 -1.65
C PRO A 32 -23.60 14.09 -2.96
N LEU A 33 -23.63 12.75 -3.01
CA LEU A 33 -23.38 11.93 -4.19
C LEU A 33 -24.34 12.31 -5.33
N GLY A 34 -24.03 13.39 -6.04
CA GLY A 34 -24.57 13.66 -7.36
C GLY A 34 -23.99 12.68 -8.38
N ALA A 35 -24.47 12.70 -9.61
CA ALA A 35 -24.11 11.77 -10.70
C ALA A 35 -22.59 11.61 -11.00
N GLY A 36 -21.70 12.38 -10.35
CA GLY A 36 -20.24 12.24 -10.42
C GLY A 36 -19.53 11.71 -9.17
N GLY A 37 -20.22 11.42 -8.06
CA GLY A 37 -19.57 10.99 -6.81
C GLY A 37 -19.02 9.56 -6.85
N GLY A 38 -19.75 8.63 -7.47
CA GLY A 38 -19.32 7.23 -7.58
C GLY A 38 -18.06 7.02 -8.42
N ILE A 39 -17.97 7.71 -9.57
CA ILE A 39 -16.79 7.64 -10.44
C ILE A 39 -15.54 8.25 -9.79
N ARG A 40 -15.71 9.28 -8.96
CA ARG A 40 -14.62 9.89 -8.19
C ARG A 40 -14.12 8.94 -7.10
N ALA A 41 -15.02 8.35 -6.32
CA ALA A 41 -14.65 7.38 -5.28
C ALA A 41 -13.92 6.16 -5.87
N LEU A 42 -14.38 5.64 -7.01
CA LEU A 42 -13.70 4.55 -7.72
C LEU A 42 -12.32 4.97 -8.23
N GLY A 43 -12.18 6.17 -8.80
CA GLY A 43 -10.90 6.70 -9.26
C GLY A 43 -9.88 6.87 -8.12
N LEU A 44 -10.31 7.41 -6.98
CA LEU A 44 -9.49 7.58 -5.78
C LEU A 44 -9.06 6.23 -5.19
N GLY A 45 -9.99 5.28 -5.09
CA GLY A 45 -9.70 3.92 -4.60
C GLY A 45 -8.71 3.17 -5.49
N LEU A 46 -8.87 3.27 -6.82
CA LEU A 46 -7.94 2.67 -7.77
C LEU A 46 -6.55 3.32 -7.72
N ALA A 47 -6.48 4.65 -7.70
CA ALA A 47 -5.22 5.37 -7.62
C ALA A 47 -4.42 4.99 -6.35
N MET A 48 -5.09 4.97 -5.20
CA MET A 48 -4.47 4.59 -3.94
C MET A 48 -4.08 3.10 -3.93
N GLY A 49 -4.96 2.22 -4.40
CA GLY A 49 -4.69 0.79 -4.49
C GLY A 49 -3.45 0.50 -5.33
N LEU A 50 -3.32 1.13 -6.50
CA LEU A 50 -2.15 0.98 -7.37
C LEU A 50 -0.86 1.55 -6.74
N ALA A 51 -0.95 2.70 -6.07
CA ALA A 51 0.19 3.30 -5.37
C ALA A 51 0.74 2.37 -4.27
N VAL A 52 -0.13 1.84 -3.41
CA VAL A 52 0.26 0.93 -2.32
C VAL A 52 0.77 -0.41 -2.86
N LEU A 53 0.16 -0.95 -3.92
CA LEU A 53 0.63 -2.18 -4.55
C LEU A 53 2.06 -2.02 -5.10
N GLY A 54 2.34 -0.93 -5.82
CA GLY A 54 3.67 -0.63 -6.33
C GLY A 54 4.69 -0.38 -5.21
N GLY A 55 4.30 0.43 -4.21
CA GLY A 55 5.12 0.76 -3.05
C GLY A 55 5.50 -0.48 -2.24
N GLY A 56 4.51 -1.28 -1.85
CA GLY A 56 4.74 -2.49 -1.05
C GLY A 56 5.60 -3.52 -1.76
N LEU A 57 5.42 -3.71 -3.08
CA LEU A 57 6.23 -4.63 -3.86
C LEU A 57 7.68 -4.15 -3.99
N GLY A 58 7.89 -2.84 -4.19
CA GLY A 58 9.21 -2.23 -4.24
C GLY A 58 9.94 -2.32 -2.90
N GLN A 59 9.27 -1.97 -1.81
CA GLN A 59 9.82 -2.03 -0.45
C GLN A 59 10.16 -3.45 -0.03
N GLY A 60 9.28 -4.42 -0.29
CA GLY A 60 9.52 -5.83 0.02
C GLY A 60 10.77 -6.37 -0.68
N ARG A 61 10.96 -6.04 -1.97
CA ARG A 61 12.15 -6.43 -2.73
C ARG A 61 13.43 -5.75 -2.22
N ALA A 62 13.38 -4.45 -1.93
CA ALA A 62 14.51 -3.71 -1.40
C ALA A 62 14.95 -4.26 -0.04
N ALA A 63 14.00 -4.51 0.86
CA ALA A 63 14.26 -5.08 2.18
C ALA A 63 14.83 -6.50 2.09
N SER A 64 14.24 -7.38 1.26
CA SER A 64 14.74 -8.75 1.08
C SER A 64 16.17 -8.78 0.54
N THR A 65 16.48 -7.93 -0.45
CA THR A 65 17.82 -7.85 -1.05
C THR A 65 18.84 -7.34 -0.03
N ALA A 66 18.47 -6.35 0.77
CA ALA A 66 19.33 -5.84 1.84
C ALA A 66 19.61 -6.91 2.91
N LEU A 67 18.57 -7.60 3.37
CA LEU A 67 18.71 -8.68 4.37
C LEU A 67 19.57 -9.83 3.87
N GLU A 68 19.37 -10.25 2.61
CA GLU A 68 20.23 -11.26 1.99
C GLU A 68 21.70 -10.81 1.90
N GLY A 69 21.95 -9.54 1.57
CA GLY A 69 23.29 -8.96 1.56
C GLY A 69 23.95 -9.00 2.95
N ILE A 70 23.19 -8.65 3.98
CA ILE A 70 23.65 -8.69 5.39
C ILE A 70 23.92 -10.13 5.84
N CYS A 71 23.08 -11.10 5.47
CA CYS A 71 23.31 -12.50 5.78
C CYS A 71 24.60 -13.05 5.14
N ARG A 72 24.95 -12.59 3.93
CA ARG A 72 26.20 -12.98 3.25
C ARG A 72 27.43 -12.29 3.83
N ASN A 73 27.31 -11.05 4.30
CA ASN A 73 28.38 -10.33 4.98
C ASN A 73 27.84 -9.55 6.20
N PRO A 74 27.84 -10.16 7.40
CA PRO A 74 27.30 -9.52 8.60
C PRO A 74 28.02 -8.24 9.03
N SER A 75 29.30 -8.09 8.65
CA SER A 75 30.08 -6.89 9.00
C SER A 75 29.60 -5.63 8.27
N ALA A 76 29.00 -5.79 7.09
CA ALA A 76 28.46 -4.68 6.28
C ALA A 76 27.07 -4.20 6.71
N ALA A 77 26.49 -4.75 7.79
CA ALA A 77 25.11 -4.44 8.21
C ALA A 77 24.86 -2.92 8.38
N LYS A 78 25.80 -2.22 9.00
CA LYS A 78 25.69 -0.76 9.21
C LYS A 78 25.78 0.03 7.90
N GLU A 79 26.58 -0.45 6.96
CA GLU A 79 26.80 0.19 5.65
C GLU A 79 25.62 -0.03 4.71
N VAL A 80 24.91 -1.16 4.83
CA VAL A 80 23.71 -1.48 4.05
C VAL A 80 22.45 -0.81 4.59
N PHE A 81 22.35 -0.62 5.92
CA PHE A 81 21.13 -0.14 6.57
C PHE A 81 20.71 1.27 6.13
N THR A 82 21.65 2.23 6.12
CA THR A 82 21.37 3.62 5.71
C THR A 82 20.89 3.76 4.27
N PRO A 83 21.59 3.20 3.25
CA PRO A 83 21.10 3.26 1.87
C PRO A 83 19.80 2.47 1.65
N MET A 84 19.59 1.36 2.37
CA MET A 84 18.30 0.66 2.35
C MET A 84 17.16 1.57 2.84
N LEU A 85 17.33 2.25 3.98
CA LEU A 85 16.34 3.19 4.50
C LEU A 85 16.09 4.34 3.54
N LEU A 86 17.13 4.89 2.93
CA LEU A 86 16.99 5.98 1.96
C LEU A 86 16.18 5.51 0.74
N GLY A 87 16.46 4.32 0.22
CA GLY A 87 15.67 3.71 -0.85
C GLY A 87 14.20 3.48 -0.48
N LEU A 88 13.95 2.93 0.71
CA LEU A 88 12.59 2.73 1.24
C LEU A 88 11.84 4.06 1.41
N ALA A 89 12.51 5.10 1.91
CA ALA A 89 11.94 6.41 2.11
C ALA A 89 11.53 7.08 0.79
N PHE A 90 12.32 6.92 -0.28
CA PHE A 90 11.94 7.42 -1.60
C PHE A 90 10.71 6.70 -2.16
N VAL A 91 10.64 5.38 -2.01
CA VAL A 91 9.44 4.63 -2.42
C VAL A 91 8.22 5.10 -1.62
N GLU A 92 8.37 5.25 -0.29
CA GLU A 92 7.27 5.69 0.57
C GLU A 92 6.83 7.12 0.27
N SER A 93 7.74 8.01 -0.11
CA SER A 93 7.39 9.39 -0.47
C SER A 93 6.38 9.48 -1.62
N LEU A 94 6.48 8.57 -2.61
CA LEU A 94 5.53 8.49 -3.72
C LEU A 94 4.16 8.00 -3.26
N VAL A 95 4.13 7.02 -2.34
CA VAL A 95 2.89 6.51 -1.75
C VAL A 95 2.20 7.59 -0.92
N ILE A 96 2.97 8.36 -0.14
CA ILE A 96 2.43 9.48 0.64
C ILE A 96 1.93 10.59 -0.28
N PHE A 97 2.62 10.91 -1.39
CA PHE A 97 2.10 11.89 -2.36
C PHE A 97 0.77 11.44 -2.97
N ALA A 98 0.62 10.16 -3.31
CA ALA A 98 -0.64 9.61 -3.76
C ALA A 98 -1.72 9.72 -2.68
N PHE A 99 -1.41 9.38 -1.42
CA PHE A 99 -2.33 9.49 -0.29
C PHE A 99 -2.77 10.93 -0.03
N VAL A 100 -1.83 11.88 -0.02
CA VAL A 100 -2.12 13.31 0.20
C VAL A 100 -3.00 13.87 -0.91
N SER A 101 -2.82 13.42 -2.16
CA SER A 101 -3.68 13.83 -3.28
C SER A 101 -5.17 13.52 -3.06
N LEU A 102 -5.49 12.50 -2.25
CA LEU A 102 -6.87 12.11 -1.95
C LEU A 102 -7.61 13.14 -1.08
N PHE A 103 -6.90 14.00 -0.36
CA PHE A 103 -7.49 15.06 0.46
C PHE A 103 -7.61 16.40 -0.29
N ILE A 104 -6.92 16.53 -1.41
CA ILE A 104 -6.86 17.77 -2.19
C ILE A 104 -7.93 17.78 -3.30
N ILE A 105 -8.31 16.60 -3.79
CA ILE A 105 -9.24 16.40 -4.93
C ILE A 105 -10.62 16.00 -4.44
#